data_AF-A0A6M1ZHG8-F1
#
_entry.id   AF-A0A6M1ZHG8-F1
#
_cell.length_a   1.000
_cell.length_b   1.000
_cell.length_c   1.000
_cell.angle_alpha   90.00
_cell.angle_beta   90.00
_cell.angle_gamma   90.00
#
_symmetry.space_group_name_H-M   'P 1'
#
loop_
_entity.id
_entity.type
_entity.pdbx_description
1 polymer ?
#
loop_
_entity_poly.entity_id
_entity_poly.type
_entity_poly.pdbx_seq_one_letter_code
_entity_poly.pdbx_strand_id
1 'polypeptide(L)'
;MSDELINLLKEDIEKLMEDISEDSVTSGVIPDLPEFEALRFNLIISPKLFQDKVDAKCFQSFRIDTNRPYNPKLQIRKDTFDKVFMEPFRIEMEPLIHHFSSILNTSSAQLYIQLLYRTLYIKILEKKNVEEIFTLLYNEWTEFVINNKMGVKFIVPIDNCQTHYDIELVPNETYLTGFRPYRFLKKDEDSSSIMVNTLLVYKRTILGNIYKTIEEYNSTYKENESKYLEDWSLLKYEIQEILCSFHLQNIDFKYEFFVELLPWWFRFNEEEFIKLFDDIEGRVKSMPSQTWSTAFSRLSNIVNSSIFRGDAYITIWHHYMELYNSNFVPDIIFNSFTILEHIFGGKSSEDISFSVSFNFALFLSNTPDEFLDLFKFLKKSYWVRSGLTHGDDWRKRLKALLEDVKYPNHYAVVNKWKELLNSSLNKLIDRKLVNLNILDDINETHIKENLKKQVNCLKLLGKEYENDKKIEEAIKIYSYAYNMFAKEQKPEIAKEFGILIKQIYNTKPIIVNKEEFRKILKELDVIIAFDDVRSEFVKDLREKLYKFLKNKFNEVEKLSLDINGNDIMTVFEIEPSLLVGKILDLLRSKIEAKEIKNDQTQLIEYLNSNKKKILDQFS
;
A
#
# COMPACT_ATOMS: atom_id res chain seq x y z
N MET A 1 21.64 41.80 -23.67
CA MET A 1 22.44 40.73 -23.02
C MET A 1 23.81 41.34 -22.72
N SER A 2 24.39 41.13 -21.54
CA SER A 2 25.66 41.77 -21.16
C SER A 2 26.86 40.90 -21.55
N ASP A 3 27.54 41.27 -22.64
CA ASP A 3 28.77 40.60 -23.11
C ASP A 3 29.86 40.57 -22.02
N GLU A 4 29.86 41.57 -21.14
CA GLU A 4 30.80 41.70 -20.02
C GLU A 4 30.65 40.55 -19.01
N LEU A 5 29.42 40.20 -18.61
CA LEU A 5 29.17 39.13 -17.65
C LEU A 5 29.52 37.75 -18.25
N ILE A 6 29.20 37.55 -19.52
CA ILE A 6 29.52 36.31 -20.25
C ILE A 6 31.04 36.10 -20.32
N ASN A 7 31.81 37.16 -20.58
CA ASN A 7 33.27 37.07 -20.62
C ASN A 7 33.88 36.77 -19.25
N LEU A 8 33.35 37.36 -18.18
CA LEU A 8 33.76 37.04 -16.81
C LEU A 8 33.47 35.58 -16.45
N LEU A 9 32.30 35.06 -16.83
CA LEU A 9 31.95 33.64 -16.64
C LEU A 9 32.86 32.73 -17.45
N LYS A 10 33.18 33.06 -18.71
CA LYS A 10 34.12 32.28 -19.54
C LYS A 10 35.49 32.18 -18.85
N GLU A 11 36.05 33.31 -18.39
CA GLU A 11 37.32 33.37 -17.67
C GLU A 11 37.32 32.49 -16.41
N ASP A 12 36.27 32.57 -15.59
CA ASP A 12 36.17 31.81 -14.35
C ASP A 12 36.00 30.31 -14.59
N ILE A 13 35.20 29.93 -15.58
CA ILE A 13 35.00 28.53 -15.97
C ILE A 13 36.29 27.92 -16.51
N GLU A 14 37.06 28.67 -17.31
CA GLU A 14 38.36 28.22 -17.82
C GLU A 14 39.34 27.95 -16.68
N LYS A 15 39.48 28.88 -15.73
CA LYS A 15 40.33 28.71 -14.55
C LYS A 15 39.94 27.52 -13.69
N LEU A 16 38.64 27.31 -13.47
CA LEU A 16 38.14 26.16 -12.71
C LEU A 16 38.44 24.86 -13.45
N MET A 17 38.27 24.82 -14.77
CA MET A 17 38.60 23.65 -15.59
C MET A 17 40.10 23.33 -15.60
N GLU A 18 40.97 24.34 -15.68
CA GLU A 18 42.42 24.18 -15.58
C GLU A 18 42.81 23.57 -14.25
N ASP A 19 42.30 24.08 -13.14
CA ASP A 19 42.60 23.58 -11.79
C ASP A 19 42.14 22.13 -11.58
N ILE A 20 40.95 21.78 -12.08
CA ILE A 20 40.45 20.39 -12.08
C ILE A 20 41.39 19.46 -12.86
N SER A 21 41.96 19.96 -13.97
CA SER A 21 42.90 19.19 -14.78
C SER A 21 44.28 19.08 -14.12
N GLU A 22 44.77 20.12 -13.43
CA GLU A 22 46.06 20.09 -12.72
C GLU A 22 46.05 19.13 -11.53
N ASP A 23 44.98 19.14 -10.72
CA ASP A 23 44.80 18.21 -9.58
C ASP A 23 44.88 16.73 -10.03
N SER A 24 44.38 16.43 -11.23
CA SER A 24 44.42 15.09 -11.83
C SER A 24 45.83 14.67 -12.27
N VAL A 25 46.67 15.63 -12.67
CA VAL A 25 48.06 15.37 -13.09
C VAL A 25 48.98 15.20 -11.87
N THR A 26 48.81 16.03 -10.83
CA THR A 26 49.64 15.95 -9.61
C THR A 26 49.38 14.72 -8.74
N SER A 27 48.21 14.09 -8.86
CA SER A 27 47.87 12.85 -8.16
C SER A 27 48.44 11.59 -8.85
N GLY A 28 49.16 11.74 -9.97
CA GLY A 28 49.76 10.62 -10.71
C GLY A 28 48.74 9.75 -11.45
N VAL A 29 47.50 10.23 -11.59
CA VAL A 29 46.37 9.49 -12.16
C VAL A 29 46.37 9.71 -13.67
N ILE A 30 46.73 8.66 -14.41
CA ILE A 30 46.62 8.60 -15.87
C ILE A 30 45.14 8.85 -16.26
N PRO A 31 44.84 9.57 -17.36
CA PRO A 31 43.49 9.94 -17.78
C PRO A 31 42.53 8.78 -18.14
N ASP A 32 42.86 7.53 -17.83
CA ASP A 32 41.94 6.40 -17.94
C ASP A 32 40.96 6.42 -16.74
N LEU A 33 40.05 7.39 -16.82
CA LEU A 33 38.60 7.43 -16.57
C LEU A 33 37.96 7.33 -15.17
N PRO A 34 38.09 6.34 -14.26
CA PRO A 34 37.22 6.27 -13.08
C PRO A 34 37.48 7.33 -11.98
N GLU A 35 38.74 7.58 -11.60
CA GLU A 35 39.07 8.52 -10.51
C GLU A 35 38.90 9.99 -10.95
N PHE A 36 39.19 10.28 -12.22
CA PHE A 36 39.02 11.62 -12.79
C PHE A 36 37.54 11.98 -12.98
N GLU A 37 36.72 11.01 -13.41
CA GLU A 37 35.27 11.18 -13.47
C GLU A 37 34.67 11.33 -12.07
N ALA A 38 35.17 10.58 -11.08
CA ALA A 38 34.76 10.73 -9.69
C ALA A 38 35.12 12.11 -9.12
N LEU A 39 36.32 12.64 -9.36
CA LEU A 39 36.72 13.96 -8.85
C LEU A 39 35.91 15.09 -9.49
N ARG A 40 35.64 14.99 -10.80
CA ARG A 40 34.71 15.89 -11.51
C ARG A 40 33.30 15.78 -10.95
N PHE A 41 32.78 14.58 -10.75
CA PHE A 41 31.44 14.33 -10.22
C PHE A 41 31.30 14.85 -8.78
N ASN A 42 32.30 14.65 -7.92
CA ASN A 42 32.31 15.13 -6.54
C ASN A 42 32.35 16.65 -6.45
N LEU A 43 33.10 17.30 -7.33
CA LEU A 43 33.08 18.76 -7.44
C LEU A 43 31.73 19.25 -7.97
N ILE A 44 31.15 18.54 -8.94
CA ILE A 44 29.84 18.81 -9.51
C ILE A 44 28.74 18.59 -8.50
N ILE A 45 28.89 17.70 -7.50
CA ILE A 45 27.84 17.43 -6.52
C ILE A 45 28.04 18.20 -5.23
N SER A 46 29.28 18.48 -4.82
CA SER A 46 29.58 19.12 -3.55
C SER A 46 29.67 20.63 -3.66
N PRO A 47 28.65 21.40 -3.21
CA PRO A 47 28.67 22.86 -3.32
C PRO A 47 29.78 23.47 -2.47
N LYS A 48 30.18 22.79 -1.40
CA LYS A 48 31.27 23.23 -0.52
C LYS A 48 32.63 23.15 -1.21
N LEU A 49 32.95 22.01 -1.82
CA LEU A 49 34.19 21.85 -2.57
C LEU A 49 34.25 22.83 -3.75
N PHE A 50 33.12 23.02 -4.44
CA PHE A 50 33.01 24.01 -5.51
C PHE A 50 33.27 25.43 -4.99
N GLN A 51 32.61 25.84 -3.91
CA GLN A 51 32.79 27.14 -3.28
C GLN A 51 34.26 27.38 -2.90
N ASP A 52 34.90 26.42 -2.23
CA ASP A 52 36.30 26.53 -1.80
C ASP A 52 37.24 26.74 -3.00
N LYS A 53 36.95 26.08 -4.14
CA LYS A 53 37.71 26.24 -5.39
C LYS A 53 37.48 27.59 -6.06
N VAL A 54 36.24 28.05 -6.14
CA VAL A 54 35.91 29.38 -6.67
C VAL A 54 36.59 30.48 -5.84
N ASP A 55 36.54 30.37 -4.51
CA ASP A 55 37.17 31.32 -3.59
C ASP A 55 38.70 31.36 -3.78
N ALA A 56 39.33 30.20 -3.96
CA ALA A 56 40.77 30.09 -4.16
C ALA A 56 41.24 30.60 -5.54
N LYS A 57 40.46 30.39 -6.61
CA LYS A 57 40.94 30.55 -8.00
C LYS A 57 40.30 31.70 -8.76
N CYS A 58 39.00 31.92 -8.56
CA CYS A 58 38.26 32.98 -9.26
C CYS A 58 38.27 34.29 -8.45
N PHE A 59 38.13 34.18 -7.12
CA PHE A 59 37.98 35.36 -6.27
C PHE A 59 39.25 35.76 -5.52
N GLN A 60 40.20 34.85 -5.35
CA GLN A 60 41.46 35.05 -4.63
C GLN A 60 41.34 36.09 -3.49
N SER A 61 40.61 35.84 -2.41
CA SER A 61 40.96 36.42 -1.11
C SER A 61 40.22 35.78 0.06
N PHE A 62 41.01 35.45 1.09
CA PHE A 62 40.69 35.33 2.52
C PHE A 62 39.22 35.09 2.91
N ARG A 63 39.02 33.91 3.53
CA ARG A 63 38.00 33.58 4.54
C ARG A 63 37.10 34.77 4.93
N ILE A 64 35.82 34.60 4.61
CA ILE A 64 34.71 35.49 4.94
C ILE A 64 34.81 35.94 6.41
N ASP A 65 35.21 37.18 6.59
CA ASP A 65 35.03 37.96 7.82
C ASP A 65 34.24 39.20 7.38
N THR A 66 33.04 39.38 7.92
CA THR A 66 31.98 40.27 7.40
C THR A 66 32.34 41.77 7.42
N ASN A 67 33.54 42.12 7.88
CA ASN A 67 34.01 43.50 8.06
C ASN A 67 35.24 43.88 7.20
N ARG A 68 35.64 43.09 6.19
CA ARG A 68 36.73 43.45 5.26
C ARG A 68 36.19 43.79 3.86
N PRO A 69 36.75 44.81 3.18
CA PRO A 69 36.36 45.15 1.81
C PRO A 69 36.65 43.97 0.87
N TYR A 70 35.70 43.68 -0.02
CA TYR A 70 35.80 42.62 -1.02
C TYR A 70 36.99 42.84 -1.96
N ASN A 71 37.57 41.74 -2.47
CA ASN A 71 38.55 41.80 -3.56
C ASN A 71 37.96 42.61 -4.74
N PRO A 72 38.69 43.59 -5.31
CA PRO A 72 38.24 44.36 -6.47
C PRO A 72 37.70 43.52 -7.63
N LYS A 73 38.25 42.32 -7.86
CA LYS A 73 37.79 41.38 -8.90
C LYS A 73 36.43 40.75 -8.60
N LEU A 74 36.13 40.47 -7.34
CA LEU A 74 34.81 39.98 -6.92
C LEU A 74 33.78 41.10 -6.96
N GLN A 75 34.17 42.32 -6.57
CA GLN A 75 33.30 43.48 -6.64
C GLN A 75 32.86 43.76 -8.09
N ILE A 76 33.77 43.71 -9.07
CA ILE A 76 33.43 43.86 -10.49
C ILE A 76 32.43 42.77 -10.94
N ARG A 77 32.67 41.51 -10.58
CA ARG A 77 31.74 40.40 -10.91
C ARG A 77 30.36 40.62 -10.31
N LYS A 78 30.32 41.00 -9.04
CA LYS A 78 29.08 41.30 -8.30
C LYS A 78 28.35 42.47 -8.95
N ASP A 79 29.01 43.58 -9.20
CA ASP A 79 28.39 44.78 -9.79
C ASP A 79 27.83 44.49 -11.18
N THR A 80 28.56 43.72 -11.99
CA THR A 80 28.11 43.31 -13.33
C THR A 80 26.97 42.28 -13.25
N PHE A 81 26.99 41.35 -12.30
CA PHE A 81 25.87 40.45 -12.02
C PHE A 81 24.62 41.22 -11.56
N ASP A 82 24.78 42.15 -10.62
CA ASP A 82 23.69 42.95 -10.07
C ASP A 82 23.00 43.78 -11.16
N LYS A 83 23.76 44.37 -12.07
CA LYS A 83 23.21 45.07 -13.24
C LYS A 83 22.35 44.18 -14.14
N VAL A 84 22.65 42.88 -14.24
CA VAL A 84 21.95 41.97 -15.15
C VAL A 84 20.77 41.27 -14.49
N PHE A 85 20.98 40.72 -13.29
CA PHE A 85 19.99 39.88 -12.61
C PHE A 85 19.21 40.62 -11.52
N MET A 86 19.81 41.63 -10.89
CA MET A 86 19.27 42.26 -9.67
C MET A 86 18.68 43.65 -9.91
N GLU A 87 18.90 44.25 -11.08
CA GLU A 87 18.36 45.56 -11.47
C GLU A 87 16.83 45.71 -11.25
N PRO A 88 15.99 44.67 -11.47
CA PRO A 88 14.55 44.76 -11.19
C PRO A 88 14.17 44.93 -9.71
N PHE A 89 15.09 44.71 -8.77
CA PHE A 89 14.84 44.63 -7.32
C PHE A 89 15.43 45.81 -6.53
N ARG A 90 15.83 46.90 -7.21
CA ARG A 90 16.55 48.06 -6.64
C ARG A 90 15.78 48.81 -5.53
N ILE A 91 15.73 48.28 -4.30
CA ILE A 91 15.67 49.00 -3.03
C ILE A 91 16.38 48.15 -1.96
N GLU A 92 17.24 48.78 -1.15
CA GLU A 92 17.98 48.45 0.10
C GLU A 92 17.90 47.06 0.82
N MET A 93 17.29 46.03 0.25
CA MET A 93 17.19 44.69 0.81
C MET A 93 17.43 43.63 -0.27
N GLU A 94 18.11 42.56 0.13
CA GLU A 94 18.25 41.36 -0.70
C GLU A 94 16.84 40.81 -1.01
N PRO A 95 16.55 40.37 -2.25
CA PRO A 95 15.24 39.85 -2.58
C PRO A 95 14.94 38.62 -1.73
N LEU A 96 13.78 38.65 -1.06
CA LEU A 96 13.25 37.49 -0.37
C LEU A 96 12.57 36.58 -1.40
N ILE A 97 13.30 35.57 -1.87
CA ILE A 97 12.73 34.52 -2.71
C ILE A 97 12.13 33.48 -1.77
N HIS A 98 10.81 33.31 -1.87
CA HIS A 98 10.10 32.33 -1.04
C HIS A 98 9.69 31.11 -1.85
N HIS A 99 10.12 29.97 -1.32
CA HIS A 99 9.59 28.65 -1.61
C HIS A 99 9.10 28.03 -0.29
N PHE A 100 8.13 27.13 -0.37
CA PHE A 100 7.43 26.54 0.78
C PHE A 100 8.32 26.00 1.91
N SER A 101 9.50 25.51 1.58
CA SER A 101 10.48 24.99 2.54
C SER A 101 11.67 25.92 2.77
N SER A 102 11.83 26.99 1.99
CA SER A 102 13.02 27.84 2.02
C SER A 102 12.73 29.31 1.78
N ILE A 103 13.15 30.13 2.75
CA ILE A 103 13.36 31.57 2.56
C ILE A 103 14.80 31.73 2.10
N LEU A 104 14.99 32.10 0.84
CA LEU A 104 16.31 32.45 0.33
C LEU A 104 16.54 33.94 0.61
N ASN A 105 17.29 34.21 1.67
CA ASN A 105 18.02 35.47 1.82
C ASN A 105 19.41 35.25 1.23
N THR A 106 19.54 35.41 -0.08
CA THR A 106 20.77 35.05 -0.81
C THR A 106 21.43 36.31 -1.34
N SER A 107 22.66 36.56 -0.89
CA SER A 107 23.44 37.67 -1.40
C SER A 107 23.76 37.49 -2.88
N SER A 108 23.90 38.58 -3.63
CA SER A 108 24.27 38.54 -5.05
C SER A 108 25.55 37.72 -5.33
N ALA A 109 26.48 37.71 -4.38
CA ALA A 109 27.70 36.91 -4.48
C ALA A 109 27.38 35.40 -4.51
N GLN A 110 26.50 34.94 -3.63
CA GLN A 110 26.08 33.54 -3.58
C GLN A 110 25.30 33.14 -4.85
N LEU A 111 24.42 34.00 -5.35
CA LEU A 111 23.74 33.77 -6.63
C LEU A 111 24.75 33.67 -7.79
N TYR A 112 25.75 34.55 -7.83
CA TYR A 112 26.81 34.47 -8.83
C TYR A 112 27.58 33.15 -8.76
N ILE A 113 27.90 32.66 -7.56
CA ILE A 113 28.57 31.36 -7.39
C ILE A 113 27.66 30.21 -7.86
N GLN A 114 26.37 30.26 -7.58
CA GLN A 114 25.41 29.27 -8.08
C GLN A 114 25.29 29.30 -9.60
N LEU A 115 25.32 30.49 -10.22
CA LEU A 115 25.36 30.65 -11.67
C LEU A 115 26.62 30.00 -12.25
N LEU A 116 27.78 30.24 -11.64
CA LEU A 116 29.05 29.61 -12.02
C LEU A 116 28.99 28.09 -11.90
N TYR A 117 28.50 27.58 -10.77
CA TYR A 117 28.34 26.16 -10.52
C TYR A 117 27.44 25.51 -11.58
N ARG A 118 26.28 26.11 -11.85
CA ARG A 118 25.35 25.59 -12.85
C ARG A 118 25.92 25.65 -14.25
N THR A 119 26.65 26.71 -14.57
CA THR A 119 27.31 26.87 -15.86
C THR A 119 28.37 25.79 -16.06
N LEU A 120 29.19 25.52 -15.04
CA LEU A 120 30.19 24.46 -15.08
C LEU A 120 29.52 23.09 -15.21
N TYR A 121 28.48 22.83 -14.43
CA TYR A 121 27.68 21.60 -14.47
C TYR A 121 27.19 21.30 -15.90
N ILE A 122 26.49 22.25 -16.53
CA ILE A 122 25.92 22.05 -17.87
C ILE A 122 27.03 21.95 -18.92
N LYS A 123 28.10 22.74 -18.80
CA LYS A 123 29.24 22.67 -19.73
C LYS A 123 29.91 21.30 -19.72
N ILE A 124 30.12 20.71 -18.54
CA ILE A 124 30.75 19.39 -18.40
C ILE A 124 29.83 18.28 -18.93
N LEU A 125 28.56 18.29 -18.53
CA LEU A 125 27.64 17.19 -18.82
C LEU A 125 27.01 17.27 -20.23
N GLU A 126 26.61 18.45 -20.67
CA GLU A 126 25.90 18.66 -21.94
C GLU A 126 26.83 19.16 -23.06
N LYS A 127 28.11 19.42 -22.77
CA LYS A 127 29.12 19.91 -23.72
C LYS A 127 28.72 21.20 -24.46
N LYS A 128 27.85 22.02 -23.86
CA LYS A 128 27.42 23.32 -24.39
C LYS A 128 28.46 24.39 -24.12
N ASN A 129 28.44 25.45 -24.93
CA ASN A 129 29.30 26.61 -24.69
C ASN A 129 28.71 27.51 -23.57
N VAL A 130 29.56 28.33 -22.94
CA VAL A 130 29.17 29.16 -21.79
C VAL A 130 28.06 30.17 -22.14
N GLU A 131 28.04 30.66 -23.37
CA GLU A 131 27.13 31.71 -23.83
C GLU A 131 25.70 31.17 -24.05
N GLU A 132 25.58 29.98 -24.63
CA GLU A 132 24.33 29.24 -24.73
C GLU A 132 23.76 28.94 -23.35
N ILE A 133 24.62 28.48 -22.42
CA ILE A 133 24.21 28.16 -21.05
C ILE A 133 23.75 29.41 -20.31
N PHE A 134 24.51 30.50 -20.40
CA PHE A 134 24.16 31.78 -19.80
C PHE A 134 22.80 32.27 -20.29
N THR A 135 22.57 32.23 -21.61
CA THR A 135 21.31 32.63 -22.22
C THR A 135 20.14 31.81 -21.68
N LEU A 136 20.33 30.49 -21.53
CA LEU A 136 19.33 29.59 -20.96
C LEU A 136 19.01 29.96 -19.50
N LEU A 137 20.02 30.11 -18.65
CA LEU A 137 19.84 30.42 -17.22
C LEU A 137 19.28 31.84 -16.99
N TYR A 138 19.64 32.80 -17.85
CA TYR A 138 19.11 34.16 -17.85
C TYR A 138 17.63 34.19 -18.26
N ASN A 139 17.25 33.44 -19.29
CA ASN A 139 15.85 33.35 -19.71
C ASN A 139 14.99 32.70 -18.63
N GLU A 140 15.48 31.64 -17.98
CA GLU A 140 14.82 30.97 -16.84
C GLU A 140 14.57 31.96 -15.69
N TRP A 141 15.58 32.76 -15.31
CA TRP A 141 15.44 33.81 -14.31
C TRP A 141 14.44 34.88 -14.73
N THR A 142 14.56 35.38 -15.95
CA THR A 142 13.69 36.46 -16.46
C THR A 142 12.22 36.02 -16.50
N GLU A 143 11.96 34.77 -16.90
CA GLU A 143 10.62 34.19 -16.89
C GLU A 143 10.06 34.14 -15.46
N PHE A 144 10.87 33.74 -14.49
CA PHE A 144 10.49 33.75 -13.07
C PHE A 144 10.16 35.15 -12.57
N VAL A 145 11.02 36.14 -12.83
CA VAL A 145 10.80 37.54 -12.41
C VAL A 145 9.53 38.14 -13.02
N ILE A 146 9.22 37.81 -14.28
CA ILE A 146 8.04 38.35 -14.98
C ILE A 146 6.76 37.64 -14.53
N ASN A 147 6.80 36.31 -14.40
CA ASN A 147 5.59 35.50 -14.28
C ASN A 147 5.33 34.94 -12.87
N ASN A 148 6.24 35.14 -11.90
CA ASN A 148 6.17 34.52 -10.56
C ASN A 148 5.99 33.00 -10.64
N LYS A 149 6.73 32.40 -11.55
CA LYS A 149 6.63 30.97 -11.90
C LYS A 149 8.02 30.41 -12.12
N MET A 150 8.32 29.28 -11.49
CA MET A 150 9.62 28.65 -11.59
C MET A 150 9.52 27.21 -12.07
N GLY A 151 10.47 26.83 -12.93
CA GLY A 151 10.59 25.45 -13.40
C GLY A 151 11.22 24.57 -12.32
N VAL A 152 10.53 23.50 -11.96
CA VAL A 152 11.00 22.51 -10.99
C VAL A 152 11.03 21.14 -11.66
N LYS A 153 12.01 20.31 -11.29
CA LYS A 153 12.07 18.92 -11.71
C LYS A 153 11.90 18.01 -10.50
N PHE A 154 10.94 17.11 -10.57
CA PHE A 154 10.78 16.04 -9.61
C PHE A 154 11.42 14.78 -10.17
N ILE A 155 12.31 14.17 -9.39
CA ILE A 155 13.03 12.97 -9.76
C ILE A 155 12.55 11.83 -8.87
N VAL A 156 12.06 10.76 -9.50
CA VAL A 156 11.71 9.51 -8.83
C VAL A 156 12.64 8.41 -9.34
N PRO A 157 13.38 7.74 -8.45
CA PRO A 157 14.14 6.56 -8.84
C PRO A 157 13.16 5.41 -9.15
N ILE A 158 13.32 4.79 -10.32
CA ILE A 158 12.66 3.53 -10.68
C ILE A 158 13.68 2.42 -10.57
N ASP A 159 13.88 1.96 -9.34
CA ASP A 159 14.83 0.90 -9.03
C ASP A 159 14.48 -0.41 -9.75
N ASN A 160 15.49 -1.28 -9.89
CA ASN A 160 15.38 -2.58 -10.55
C ASN A 160 14.96 -2.54 -12.03
N CYS A 161 14.85 -1.35 -12.63
CA CYS A 161 14.51 -1.16 -14.04
C CYS A 161 15.61 -0.39 -14.76
N GLN A 162 15.94 -0.82 -15.97
CA GLN A 162 16.87 -0.10 -16.85
C GLN A 162 16.19 0.33 -18.15
N THR A 163 16.41 1.59 -18.51
CA THR A 163 16.27 2.09 -19.88
C THR A 163 17.64 2.36 -20.49
N HIS A 164 17.78 2.08 -21.79
CA HIS A 164 19.03 2.28 -22.53
C HIS A 164 19.12 3.67 -23.18
N TYR A 165 17.98 4.35 -23.28
CA TYR A 165 17.83 5.66 -23.93
C TYR A 165 16.81 6.48 -23.15
N ASP A 166 16.82 7.79 -23.35
CA ASP A 166 15.77 8.65 -22.85
C ASP A 166 14.46 8.34 -23.57
N ILE A 167 13.40 8.12 -22.79
CA ILE A 167 12.05 7.85 -23.30
C ILE A 167 11.17 9.01 -22.87
N GLU A 168 10.81 9.85 -23.83
CA GLU A 168 9.86 10.92 -23.60
C GLU A 168 8.44 10.35 -23.51
N LEU A 169 7.78 10.59 -22.37
CA LEU A 169 6.42 10.13 -22.08
C LEU A 169 5.41 11.24 -22.37
N VAL A 170 5.76 12.47 -22.02
CA VAL A 170 5.07 13.70 -22.43
C VAL A 170 6.12 14.69 -22.95
N PRO A 171 5.92 15.26 -24.14
CA PRO A 171 6.84 16.24 -24.71
C PRO A 171 7.22 17.33 -23.71
N ASN A 172 8.51 17.46 -23.43
CA ASN A 172 9.13 18.44 -22.53
C ASN A 172 8.70 18.42 -21.05
N GLU A 173 7.74 17.59 -20.66
CA GLU A 173 7.21 17.53 -19.29
C GLU A 173 7.69 16.27 -18.57
N THR A 174 7.48 15.08 -19.13
CA THR A 174 7.74 13.82 -18.44
C THR A 174 8.59 12.90 -19.29
N TYR A 175 9.70 12.40 -18.74
CA TYR A 175 10.58 11.47 -19.43
C TYR A 175 11.26 10.50 -18.47
N LEU A 176 11.59 9.32 -18.98
CA LEU A 176 12.45 8.36 -18.32
C LEU A 176 13.86 8.52 -18.87
N THR A 177 14.85 8.60 -18.00
CA THR A 177 16.26 8.65 -18.40
C THR A 177 17.05 7.55 -17.71
N GLY A 178 17.98 6.95 -18.44
CA GLY A 178 18.90 5.96 -17.89
C GLY A 178 20.05 6.68 -17.22
N PHE A 179 20.20 6.53 -15.91
CA PHE A 179 21.31 7.11 -15.17
C PHE A 179 22.35 6.05 -14.84
N ARG A 180 23.61 6.38 -15.08
CA ARG A 180 24.75 5.61 -14.57
C ARG A 180 25.20 6.31 -13.28
N PRO A 181 24.86 5.80 -12.08
CA PRO A 181 25.56 6.23 -10.90
C PRO A 181 27.03 5.88 -11.11
N TYR A 182 27.86 6.91 -11.25
CA TYR A 182 29.27 6.75 -10.98
C TYR A 182 29.35 6.40 -9.50
N ARG A 183 29.40 5.10 -9.20
CA ARG A 183 29.66 4.63 -7.85
C ARG A 183 30.93 5.34 -7.40
N PHE A 184 30.86 6.04 -6.28
CA PHE A 184 32.06 6.49 -5.57
C PHE A 184 32.87 5.22 -5.31
N LEU A 185 33.88 4.96 -6.15
CA LEU A 185 34.79 3.85 -5.91
C LEU A 185 35.53 4.19 -4.62
N LYS A 186 35.06 3.63 -3.50
CA LYS A 186 35.95 3.41 -2.37
C LYS A 186 37.09 2.59 -2.93
N LYS A 187 38.31 3.05 -2.65
CA LYS A 187 39.59 2.57 -3.17
C LYS A 187 39.85 1.06 -3.05
N ASP A 188 38.97 0.34 -2.35
CA ASP A 188 39.10 -1.07 -2.00
C ASP A 188 38.04 -2.01 -2.63
N GLU A 189 37.10 -1.52 -3.46
CA GLU A 189 36.08 -2.38 -4.10
C GLU A 189 36.35 -2.62 -5.59
N ASP A 190 37.10 -3.69 -5.89
CA ASP A 190 37.13 -4.34 -7.20
C ASP A 190 35.75 -4.95 -7.51
N SER A 191 34.79 -4.16 -8.03
CA SER A 191 33.64 -4.75 -8.72
C SER A 191 33.03 -3.84 -9.78
N SER A 192 33.19 -4.27 -11.02
CA SER A 192 32.76 -3.64 -12.27
C SER A 192 31.27 -3.85 -12.59
N SER A 193 30.36 -3.79 -11.62
CA SER A 193 28.93 -3.77 -11.93
C SER A 193 28.45 -2.33 -12.09
N ILE A 194 28.54 -1.81 -13.32
CA ILE A 194 27.87 -0.58 -13.72
C ILE A 194 26.37 -0.84 -13.59
N MET A 195 25.76 -0.43 -12.48
CA MET A 195 24.30 -0.36 -12.39
C MET A 195 23.84 0.77 -13.30
N VAL A 196 22.79 0.55 -14.10
CA VAL A 196 22.12 1.63 -14.83
C VAL A 196 20.69 1.65 -14.32
N ASN A 197 20.38 2.64 -13.49
CA ASN A 197 19.04 2.78 -12.90
C ASN A 197 18.23 3.75 -13.74
N THR A 198 16.91 3.57 -13.76
CA THR A 198 16.01 4.45 -14.50
C THR A 198 15.52 5.56 -13.56
N LEU A 199 15.63 6.81 -13.98
CA LEU A 199 15.03 7.94 -13.30
C LEU A 199 13.80 8.38 -14.07
N LEU A 200 12.67 8.52 -13.38
CA LEU A 200 11.53 9.27 -13.88
C LEU A 200 11.76 10.74 -13.55
N VAL A 201 11.78 11.58 -14.57
CA VAL A 201 11.88 13.02 -14.41
C VAL A 201 10.58 13.67 -14.84
N TYR A 202 9.97 14.38 -13.89
CA TYR A 202 8.74 15.13 -14.07
C TYR A 202 9.03 16.62 -13.93
N LYS A 203 8.98 17.35 -15.04
CA LYS A 203 9.17 18.80 -15.11
C LYS A 203 7.82 19.49 -14.95
N ARG A 204 7.76 20.48 -14.07
CA ARG A 204 6.58 21.33 -13.92
C ARG A 204 6.96 22.76 -13.61
N THR A 205 6.10 23.69 -13.97
CA THR A 205 6.20 25.08 -13.54
C THR A 205 5.28 25.29 -12.35
N ILE A 206 5.83 25.77 -11.24
CA ILE A 206 5.09 26.01 -10.00
C ILE A 206 5.11 27.48 -9.63
N LEU A 207 4.15 27.93 -8.82
CA LEU A 207 4.15 29.30 -8.29
C LEU A 207 5.40 29.53 -7.43
N GLY A 208 6.08 30.64 -7.69
CA GLY A 208 7.18 31.13 -6.85
C GLY A 208 7.05 32.64 -6.72
N ASN A 209 7.23 33.18 -5.53
CA ASN A 209 6.99 34.59 -5.28
C ASN A 209 8.29 35.32 -4.98
N ILE A 210 8.45 36.49 -5.61
CA ILE A 210 9.51 37.43 -5.30
C ILE A 210 8.88 38.68 -4.71
N TYR A 211 9.23 39.00 -3.48
CA TYR A 211 8.79 40.22 -2.82
C TYR A 211 9.82 41.31 -3.01
N LYS A 212 9.39 42.46 -3.53
CA LYS A 212 10.24 43.62 -3.79
C LYS A 212 10.36 44.52 -2.57
N THR A 213 9.42 44.45 -1.62
CA THR A 213 9.47 45.18 -0.35
C THR A 213 8.97 44.35 0.84
N ILE A 214 9.34 44.75 2.07
CA ILE A 214 8.83 44.13 3.31
C ILE A 214 7.30 44.31 3.40
N GLU A 215 6.76 45.44 2.98
CA GLU A 215 5.31 45.69 3.01
C GLU A 215 4.56 44.75 2.07
N GLU A 216 5.11 44.51 0.86
CA GLU A 216 4.55 43.55 -0.10
C GLU A 216 4.55 42.14 0.51
N TYR A 217 5.68 41.75 1.12
CA TYR A 217 5.79 40.49 1.85
C TYR A 217 4.72 40.36 2.95
N ASN A 218 4.68 41.31 3.89
CA ASN A 218 3.79 41.25 5.04
C ASN A 218 2.30 41.25 4.66
N SER A 219 1.94 41.86 3.53
CA SER A 219 0.55 41.97 3.06
C SER A 219 0.07 40.76 2.28
N THR A 220 0.93 40.10 1.49
CA THR A 220 0.51 39.06 0.53
C THR A 220 1.01 37.66 0.85
N TYR A 221 2.00 37.52 1.76
CA TYR A 221 2.65 36.25 2.06
C TYR A 221 1.68 35.11 2.37
N LYS A 222 0.70 35.33 3.27
CA LYS A 222 -0.23 34.27 3.71
C LYS A 222 -1.11 33.74 2.59
N GLU A 223 -1.53 34.62 1.67
CA GLU A 223 -2.34 34.23 0.52
C GLU A 223 -1.51 33.42 -0.46
N ASN A 224 -0.29 33.88 -0.73
CA ASN A 224 0.68 33.20 -1.61
C ASN A 224 1.11 31.84 -1.06
N GLU A 225 1.31 31.73 0.26
CA GLU A 225 1.61 30.48 0.96
C GLU A 225 0.46 29.47 0.81
N SER A 226 -0.79 29.92 0.95
CA SER A 226 -1.98 29.07 0.75
C SER A 226 -2.08 28.55 -0.68
N LYS A 227 -1.92 29.44 -1.68
CA LYS A 227 -1.93 29.07 -3.11
C LYS A 227 -0.83 28.06 -3.44
N TYR A 228 0.37 28.27 -2.90
CA TYR A 228 1.46 27.34 -3.07
C TYR A 228 1.12 25.97 -2.48
N LEU A 229 0.57 25.92 -1.27
CA LEU A 229 0.20 24.67 -0.60
C LEU A 229 -0.82 23.85 -1.41
N GLU A 230 -1.75 24.54 -2.06
CA GLU A 230 -2.71 23.94 -2.99
C GLU A 230 -2.01 23.37 -4.22
N ASP A 231 -1.17 24.16 -4.90
CA ASP A 231 -0.38 23.72 -6.05
C ASP A 231 0.51 22.52 -5.71
N TRP A 232 1.19 22.55 -4.55
CA TRP A 232 2.03 21.47 -4.07
C TRP A 232 1.25 20.17 -3.81
N SER A 233 0.04 20.30 -3.27
CA SER A 233 -0.85 19.17 -3.05
C SER A 233 -1.27 18.55 -4.39
N LEU A 234 -1.61 19.39 -5.38
CA LEU A 234 -1.93 18.94 -6.74
C LEU A 234 -0.75 18.23 -7.40
N LEU A 235 0.47 18.75 -7.27
CA LEU A 235 1.69 18.12 -7.80
C LEU A 235 1.95 16.76 -7.20
N LYS A 236 1.75 16.61 -5.88
CA LYS A 236 1.85 15.30 -5.22
C LYS A 236 0.86 14.32 -5.84
N TYR A 237 -0.40 14.71 -6.05
CA TYR A 237 -1.38 13.84 -6.70
C TYR A 237 -0.95 13.46 -8.12
N GLU A 238 -0.43 14.39 -8.91
CA GLU A 238 0.02 14.11 -10.29
C GLU A 238 1.19 13.11 -10.32
N ILE A 239 2.22 13.31 -9.49
CA ILE A 239 3.33 12.36 -9.37
C ILE A 239 2.78 10.99 -8.98
N GLN A 240 1.90 10.95 -7.98
CA GLN A 240 1.29 9.70 -7.52
C GLN A 240 0.47 9.00 -8.60
N GLU A 241 -0.30 9.73 -9.41
CA GLU A 241 -1.03 9.19 -10.57
C GLU A 241 -0.08 8.60 -11.61
N ILE A 242 1.06 9.26 -11.85
CA ILE A 242 2.13 8.75 -12.73
C ILE A 242 2.70 7.43 -12.16
N LEU A 243 3.08 7.39 -10.88
CA LEU A 243 3.64 6.18 -10.25
C LEU A 243 2.66 5.00 -10.25
N CYS A 244 1.39 5.30 -9.96
CA CYS A 244 0.31 4.32 -10.04
C CYS A 244 0.19 3.70 -11.44
N SER A 245 0.35 4.51 -12.50
CA SER A 245 0.31 4.02 -13.88
C SER A 245 1.38 2.95 -14.16
N PHE A 246 2.57 3.09 -13.57
CA PHE A 246 3.65 2.11 -13.66
C PHE A 246 3.34 0.85 -12.84
N HIS A 247 2.93 0.99 -11.58
CA HIS A 247 2.60 -0.16 -10.73
C HIS A 247 1.45 -0.99 -11.29
N LEU A 248 0.40 -0.35 -11.86
CA LEU A 248 -0.71 -1.04 -12.52
C LEU A 248 -0.30 -1.86 -13.75
N GLN A 249 0.88 -1.58 -14.34
CA GLN A 249 1.48 -2.39 -15.40
C GLN A 249 2.56 -3.36 -14.89
N ASN A 250 2.58 -3.65 -13.60
CA ASN A 250 3.54 -4.55 -12.95
C ASN A 250 5.00 -4.09 -13.09
N ILE A 251 5.22 -2.77 -13.12
CA ILE A 251 6.55 -2.19 -12.98
C ILE A 251 6.76 -1.92 -11.49
N ASP A 252 7.55 -2.78 -10.87
CA ASP A 252 7.76 -2.83 -9.42
C ASP A 252 9.01 -2.04 -9.05
N PHE A 253 8.83 -0.99 -8.28
CA PHE A 253 9.89 -0.15 -7.71
C PHE A 253 9.37 0.41 -6.38
N LYS A 254 10.29 0.79 -5.49
CA LYS A 254 9.91 1.45 -4.24
C LYS A 254 9.77 2.94 -4.48
N TYR A 255 8.70 3.51 -3.96
CA TYR A 255 8.48 4.95 -3.88
C TYR A 255 8.49 5.40 -2.42
N GLU A 256 9.66 5.75 -1.90
CA GLU A 256 9.77 6.32 -0.55
C GLU A 256 9.63 7.84 -0.57
N PHE A 257 10.24 8.49 -1.56
CA PHE A 257 10.16 9.93 -1.79
C PHE A 257 10.55 10.26 -3.23
N PHE A 258 10.23 11.48 -3.66
CA PHE A 258 10.84 12.09 -4.84
C PHE A 258 11.83 13.17 -4.38
N VAL A 259 12.84 13.43 -5.19
CA VAL A 259 13.75 14.56 -4.99
C VAL A 259 13.32 15.72 -5.86
N GLU A 260 13.29 16.90 -5.26
CA GLU A 260 13.00 18.15 -5.94
C GLU A 260 14.30 18.81 -6.38
N LEU A 261 14.44 19.05 -7.69
CA LEU A 261 15.47 19.91 -8.25
C LEU A 261 14.87 21.26 -8.57
N LEU A 262 15.23 22.22 -7.74
CA LEU A 262 14.88 23.63 -7.89
C LEU A 262 15.77 24.32 -8.95
N PRO A 263 15.36 25.49 -9.45
CA PRO A 263 16.16 26.32 -10.35
C PRO A 263 17.56 26.64 -9.81
N TRP A 264 18.43 27.12 -10.69
CA TRP A 264 19.85 27.34 -10.37
C TRP A 264 20.12 28.35 -9.26
N TRP A 265 19.19 29.27 -8.98
CA TRP A 265 19.30 30.24 -7.89
C TRP A 265 18.90 29.68 -6.51
N PHE A 266 18.58 28.38 -6.43
CA PHE A 266 18.46 27.66 -5.17
C PHE A 266 19.73 26.86 -4.89
N ARG A 267 20.05 26.71 -3.61
CA ARG A 267 21.17 25.87 -3.19
C ARG A 267 20.87 24.40 -3.53
N PHE A 268 21.79 23.76 -4.26
CA PHE A 268 21.70 22.34 -4.54
C PHE A 268 21.74 21.52 -3.25
N ASN A 269 20.73 20.66 -3.04
CA ASN A 269 20.67 19.75 -1.90
C ASN A 269 21.45 18.47 -2.20
N GLU A 270 22.76 18.52 -1.92
CA GLU A 270 23.69 17.41 -2.11
C GLU A 270 23.24 16.15 -1.38
N GLU A 271 22.77 16.27 -0.13
CA GLU A 271 22.40 15.11 0.69
C GLU A 271 21.20 14.36 0.11
N GLU A 272 20.17 15.07 -0.34
CA GLU A 272 19.00 14.44 -0.99
C GLU A 272 19.37 13.81 -2.33
N PHE A 273 20.23 14.47 -3.11
CA PHE A 273 20.68 13.92 -4.38
C PHE A 273 21.53 12.67 -4.17
N ILE A 274 22.46 12.66 -3.21
CA ILE A 274 23.29 11.49 -2.89
C ILE A 274 22.44 10.31 -2.38
N LYS A 275 21.44 10.58 -1.53
CA LYS A 275 20.51 9.54 -1.03
C LYS A 275 19.79 8.78 -2.14
N LEU A 276 19.56 9.38 -3.31
CA LEU A 276 18.99 8.67 -4.47
C LEU A 276 19.86 7.50 -4.94
N PHE A 277 21.15 7.49 -4.60
CA PHE A 277 22.12 6.53 -5.13
C PHE A 277 22.63 5.53 -4.09
N ASP A 278 22.49 5.82 -2.79
CA ASP A 278 23.06 5.00 -1.72
C ASP A 278 22.28 3.71 -1.43
N ASP A 279 21.00 3.60 -1.85
CA ASP A 279 20.11 2.47 -1.49
C ASP A 279 19.76 1.50 -2.64
N ILE A 280 20.35 1.64 -3.83
CA ILE A 280 19.97 0.82 -4.98
C ILE A 280 20.78 -0.49 -5.02
N GLU A 281 20.34 -1.48 -4.23
CA GLU A 281 20.84 -2.86 -4.28
C GLU A 281 19.81 -3.77 -4.96
N GLY A 282 20.10 -4.27 -6.17
CA GLY A 282 19.15 -5.19 -6.82
C GLY A 282 19.57 -5.73 -8.18
N ARG A 283 18.88 -6.80 -8.60
CA ARG A 283 18.97 -7.31 -9.97
C ARG A 283 18.16 -6.39 -10.89
N VAL A 284 18.86 -5.66 -11.75
CA VAL A 284 18.24 -4.74 -12.69
C VAL A 284 17.66 -5.50 -13.89
N LYS A 285 16.39 -5.22 -14.22
CA LYS A 285 15.70 -5.76 -15.39
C LYS A 285 15.63 -4.70 -16.49
N SER A 286 16.12 -5.04 -17.68
CA SER A 286 15.89 -4.20 -18.86
C SER A 286 14.42 -4.28 -19.26
N MET A 287 13.78 -3.12 -19.46
CA MET A 287 12.39 -3.02 -19.83
C MET A 287 12.25 -2.46 -21.26
N PRO A 288 11.46 -3.09 -22.15
CA PRO A 288 11.22 -2.57 -23.50
C PRO A 288 10.52 -1.20 -23.48
N SER A 289 10.86 -0.32 -24.43
CA SER A 289 10.21 1.00 -24.61
C SER A 289 8.69 0.91 -24.66
N GLN A 290 8.16 -0.13 -25.33
CA GLN A 290 6.72 -0.37 -25.42
C GLN A 290 6.06 -0.55 -24.04
N THR A 291 6.75 -1.18 -23.08
CA THR A 291 6.21 -1.39 -21.73
C THR A 291 6.05 -0.06 -20.99
N TRP A 292 7.03 0.84 -21.12
CA TRP A 292 6.96 2.19 -20.57
C TRP A 292 5.84 3.01 -21.20
N SER A 293 5.71 2.97 -22.53
CA SER A 293 4.64 3.66 -23.23
C SER A 293 3.25 3.14 -22.87
N THR A 294 3.09 1.81 -22.72
CA THR A 294 1.83 1.21 -22.26
C THR A 294 1.49 1.63 -20.83
N ALA A 295 2.47 1.66 -19.92
CA ALA A 295 2.27 2.20 -18.57
C ALA A 295 1.80 3.65 -18.59
N PHE A 296 2.49 4.49 -19.34
CA PHE A 296 2.12 5.89 -19.43
C PHE A 296 0.77 6.12 -20.12
N SER A 297 0.40 5.31 -21.12
CA SER A 297 -0.91 5.41 -21.77
C SER A 297 -2.08 5.19 -20.80
N ARG A 298 -1.85 4.48 -19.69
CA ARG A 298 -2.84 4.27 -18.63
C ARG A 298 -3.09 5.51 -17.79
N LEU A 299 -2.16 6.45 -17.75
CA LEU A 299 -2.25 7.67 -16.93
C LEU A 299 -3.50 8.47 -17.25
N SER A 300 -3.86 8.62 -18.53
CA SER A 300 -5.04 9.38 -18.94
C SER A 300 -6.33 8.84 -18.30
N ASN A 301 -6.47 7.52 -18.25
CA ASN A 301 -7.63 6.87 -17.60
C ASN A 301 -7.62 7.09 -16.08
N ILE A 302 -6.45 7.06 -15.45
CA ILE A 302 -6.30 7.32 -14.00
C ILE A 302 -6.73 8.76 -13.69
N VAL A 303 -6.16 9.74 -14.40
CA VAL A 303 -6.47 11.18 -14.23
C VAL A 303 -7.96 11.44 -14.48
N ASN A 304 -8.49 10.94 -15.61
CA ASN A 304 -9.89 11.14 -15.99
C ASN A 304 -10.86 10.46 -15.03
N SER A 305 -10.49 9.32 -14.44
CA SER A 305 -11.31 8.67 -13.43
C SER A 305 -11.35 9.46 -12.12
N SER A 306 -10.36 10.34 -11.89
CA SER A 306 -10.15 11.05 -10.62
C SER A 306 -10.26 10.09 -9.44
N ILE A 307 -9.77 8.85 -9.61
CA ILE A 307 -9.98 7.80 -8.62
C ILE A 307 -9.30 8.15 -7.30
N PHE A 308 -8.09 8.69 -7.34
CA PHE A 308 -7.28 8.98 -6.15
C PHE A 308 -7.49 10.38 -5.57
N ARG A 309 -8.31 11.22 -6.20
CA ARG A 309 -8.56 12.60 -5.77
C ARG A 309 -9.75 12.76 -4.83
N GLY A 310 -10.49 11.69 -4.56
CA GLY A 310 -11.63 11.70 -3.64
C GLY A 310 -11.28 11.12 -2.28
N ASP A 311 -11.79 11.73 -1.20
CA ASP A 311 -11.56 11.28 0.19
C ASP A 311 -11.89 9.80 0.40
N ALA A 312 -12.92 9.28 -0.29
CA ALA A 312 -13.32 7.88 -0.22
C ALA A 312 -12.26 6.89 -0.75
N TYR A 313 -11.26 7.36 -1.49
CA TYR A 313 -10.26 6.52 -2.17
C TYR A 313 -8.85 6.69 -1.58
N ILE A 314 -8.65 7.61 -0.63
CA ILE A 314 -7.35 7.85 0.00
C ILE A 314 -6.84 6.61 0.74
N THR A 315 -7.74 5.83 1.34
CA THR A 315 -7.41 4.56 2.01
C THR A 315 -6.90 3.52 1.02
N ILE A 316 -7.58 3.37 -0.13
CA ILE A 316 -7.17 2.44 -1.18
C ILE A 316 -5.77 2.81 -1.66
N TRP A 317 -5.57 4.10 -1.91
CA TRP A 317 -4.31 4.64 -2.37
C TRP A 317 -3.16 4.40 -1.40
N HIS A 318 -3.33 4.80 -0.14
CA HIS A 318 -2.28 4.73 0.88
C HIS A 318 -1.76 3.30 1.04
N HIS A 319 -2.68 2.34 1.25
CA HIS A 319 -2.31 0.94 1.40
C HIS A 319 -1.78 0.31 0.11
N TYR A 320 -2.21 0.80 -1.06
CA TYR A 320 -1.67 0.33 -2.33
C TYR A 320 -0.18 0.73 -2.45
N MET A 321 0.18 1.97 -2.14
CA MET A 321 1.59 2.39 -2.19
C MET A 321 2.46 1.70 -1.14
N GLU A 322 1.98 1.54 0.09
CA GLU A 322 2.71 0.80 1.12
C GLU A 322 3.04 -0.64 0.70
N LEU A 323 2.13 -1.28 -0.05
CA LEU A 323 2.32 -2.64 -0.55
C LEU A 323 3.45 -2.76 -1.58
N TYR A 324 3.73 -1.71 -2.35
CA TYR A 324 4.87 -1.67 -3.28
C TYR A 324 6.18 -1.26 -2.60
N ASN A 325 6.10 -0.58 -1.45
CA ASN A 325 7.25 -0.20 -0.65
C ASN A 325 7.72 -1.28 0.33
N SER A 326 6.85 -2.23 0.69
CA SER A 326 7.15 -3.33 1.60
C SER A 326 7.51 -4.62 0.87
N ASN A 327 8.55 -5.30 1.35
CA ASN A 327 8.87 -6.69 0.99
C ASN A 327 8.40 -7.68 2.07
N PHE A 328 7.77 -7.18 3.15
CA PHE A 328 7.35 -8.01 4.27
C PHE A 328 5.95 -8.58 3.99
N VAL A 329 5.88 -9.91 3.84
CA VAL A 329 4.66 -10.64 3.45
C VAL A 329 3.44 -10.31 4.33
N PRO A 330 3.57 -10.20 5.67
CA PRO A 330 2.46 -9.78 6.52
C PRO A 330 1.87 -8.42 6.16
N ASP A 331 2.69 -7.41 5.90
CA ASP A 331 2.22 -6.07 5.54
C ASP A 331 1.46 -6.11 4.22
N ILE A 332 2.00 -6.83 3.24
CA ILE A 332 1.37 -7.02 1.93
C ILE A 332 -0.01 -7.67 2.09
N ILE A 333 -0.11 -8.75 2.87
CA ILE A 333 -1.40 -9.42 3.13
C ILE A 333 -2.36 -8.47 3.85
N PHE A 334 -1.88 -7.76 4.88
CA PHE A 334 -2.69 -6.84 5.67
C PHE A 334 -3.24 -5.70 4.81
N ASN A 335 -2.37 -4.99 4.11
CA ASN A 335 -2.74 -3.86 3.23
C ASN A 335 -3.64 -4.31 2.08
N SER A 336 -3.40 -5.49 1.50
CA SER A 336 -4.31 -6.08 0.51
C SER A 336 -5.71 -6.25 1.07
N PHE A 337 -5.86 -6.85 2.26
CA PHE A 337 -7.18 -7.04 2.85
C PHE A 337 -7.83 -5.75 3.31
N THR A 338 -7.06 -4.74 3.75
CA THR A 338 -7.62 -3.42 4.05
C THR A 338 -8.24 -2.79 2.81
N ILE A 339 -7.55 -2.86 1.66
CA ILE A 339 -8.10 -2.39 0.37
C ILE A 339 -9.37 -3.18 0.02
N LEU A 340 -9.32 -4.52 0.09
CA LEU A 340 -10.45 -5.35 -0.27
C LEU A 340 -11.65 -5.19 0.66
N GLU A 341 -11.44 -5.04 1.98
CA GLU A 341 -12.49 -4.78 2.96
C GLU A 341 -13.16 -3.42 2.69
N HIS A 342 -12.37 -2.40 2.34
CA HIS A 342 -12.88 -1.09 1.97
C HIS A 342 -13.76 -1.13 0.71
N ILE A 343 -13.35 -1.89 -0.31
CA ILE A 343 -14.09 -1.99 -1.57
C ILE A 343 -15.29 -2.95 -1.46
N PHE A 344 -15.12 -4.11 -0.82
CA PHE A 344 -16.05 -5.25 -0.90
C PHE A 344 -16.69 -5.68 0.43
N GLY A 345 -16.34 -5.03 1.54
CA GLY A 345 -16.81 -5.43 2.88
C GLY A 345 -18.30 -5.21 3.13
N GLY A 346 -18.90 -4.19 2.50
CA GLY A 346 -20.32 -3.85 2.67
C GLY A 346 -20.69 -3.32 4.07
N LYS A 347 -21.99 -3.04 4.31
CA LYS A 347 -22.50 -2.44 5.57
C LYS A 347 -22.93 -3.44 6.66
N SER A 348 -22.94 -4.75 6.39
CA SER A 348 -23.48 -5.81 7.28
C SER A 348 -22.47 -6.95 7.44
N SER A 349 -22.18 -7.34 8.69
CA SER A 349 -20.92 -7.99 9.11
C SER A 349 -21.03 -9.44 9.61
N GLU A 350 -21.93 -10.27 9.08
CA GLU A 350 -22.04 -11.66 9.60
C GLU A 350 -20.86 -12.58 9.21
N ASP A 351 -20.19 -12.36 8.07
CA ASP A 351 -18.90 -13.03 7.72
C ASP A 351 -18.11 -12.20 6.69
N ILE A 352 -17.31 -11.24 7.18
CA ILE A 352 -16.43 -10.37 6.35
C ILE A 352 -15.49 -11.21 5.48
N SER A 353 -14.96 -12.29 6.05
CA SER A 353 -14.01 -13.15 5.36
C SER A 353 -14.65 -13.81 4.13
N PHE A 354 -15.92 -14.24 4.25
CA PHE A 354 -16.67 -14.78 3.13
C PHE A 354 -17.06 -13.68 2.13
N SER A 355 -17.66 -12.58 2.58
CA SER A 355 -18.18 -11.54 1.69
C SER A 355 -17.08 -10.94 0.82
N VAL A 356 -15.94 -10.58 1.42
CA VAL A 356 -14.79 -10.02 0.72
C VAL A 356 -14.22 -11.02 -0.28
N SER A 357 -13.99 -12.26 0.14
CA SER A 357 -13.45 -13.31 -0.73
C SER A 357 -14.38 -13.61 -1.92
N PHE A 358 -15.69 -13.68 -1.65
CA PHE A 358 -16.70 -13.97 -2.66
C PHE A 358 -16.84 -12.82 -3.66
N ASN A 359 -17.03 -11.59 -3.17
CA ASN A 359 -17.25 -10.42 -4.02
C ASN A 359 -16.01 -10.10 -4.85
N PHE A 360 -14.80 -10.19 -4.28
CA PHE A 360 -13.57 -9.96 -5.03
C PHE A 360 -13.33 -11.03 -6.10
N ALA A 361 -13.50 -12.31 -5.77
CA ALA A 361 -13.37 -13.39 -6.74
C ALA A 361 -14.40 -13.27 -7.87
N LEU A 362 -15.65 -12.90 -7.54
CA LEU A 362 -16.71 -12.66 -8.53
C LEU A 362 -16.39 -11.44 -9.40
N PHE A 363 -15.77 -10.41 -8.82
CA PHE A 363 -15.35 -9.20 -9.52
C PHE A 363 -14.24 -9.48 -10.53
N LEU A 364 -13.26 -10.30 -10.20
CA LEU A 364 -12.10 -10.54 -11.07
C LEU A 364 -12.26 -11.68 -12.07
N SER A 365 -12.91 -12.78 -11.69
CA SER A 365 -13.01 -13.97 -12.53
C SER A 365 -13.70 -13.70 -13.87
N ASN A 366 -13.34 -14.44 -14.91
CA ASN A 366 -14.10 -14.54 -16.15
C ASN A 366 -14.84 -15.89 -16.23
N THR A 367 -14.25 -16.94 -15.63
CA THR A 367 -14.82 -18.29 -15.63
C THR A 367 -15.17 -18.78 -14.22
N PRO A 368 -16.03 -19.82 -14.10
CA PRO A 368 -16.35 -20.40 -12.79
C PRO A 368 -15.16 -21.08 -12.10
N ASP A 369 -14.24 -21.69 -12.85
CA ASP A 369 -13.05 -22.34 -12.29
C ASP A 369 -12.07 -21.29 -11.74
N GLU A 370 -11.84 -20.20 -12.49
CA GLU A 370 -11.07 -19.04 -12.00
C GLU A 370 -11.69 -18.47 -10.73
N PHE A 371 -13.03 -18.38 -10.66
CA PHE A 371 -13.71 -17.94 -9.46
C PHE A 371 -13.37 -18.83 -8.25
N LEU A 372 -13.43 -20.15 -8.40
CA LEU A 372 -13.13 -21.09 -7.30
C LEU A 372 -11.69 -20.95 -6.82
N ASP A 373 -10.74 -20.88 -7.74
CA ASP A 373 -9.32 -20.74 -7.41
C ASP A 373 -9.03 -19.44 -6.66
N LEU A 374 -9.58 -18.33 -7.16
CA LEU A 374 -9.47 -17.02 -6.50
C LEU A 374 -10.13 -17.05 -5.12
N PHE A 375 -11.35 -17.57 -5.01
CA PHE A 375 -12.07 -17.64 -3.74
C PHE A 375 -11.28 -18.45 -2.69
N LYS A 376 -10.74 -19.63 -3.07
CA LYS A 376 -9.93 -20.47 -2.18
C LYS A 376 -8.65 -19.76 -1.75
N PHE A 377 -7.96 -19.10 -2.68
CA PHE A 377 -6.76 -18.32 -2.38
C PHE A 377 -7.04 -17.19 -1.37
N LEU A 378 -8.11 -16.43 -1.59
CA LEU A 378 -8.51 -15.31 -0.73
C LEU A 378 -8.93 -15.80 0.66
N LYS A 379 -9.75 -16.84 0.75
CA LYS A 379 -10.23 -17.36 2.04
C LYS A 379 -9.07 -17.89 2.88
N LYS A 380 -8.11 -18.59 2.27
CA LYS A 380 -6.88 -19.04 2.97
C LYS A 380 -5.96 -17.89 3.34
N SER A 381 -5.81 -16.89 2.47
CA SER A 381 -5.02 -15.70 2.79
C SER A 381 -5.66 -14.87 3.92
N TYR A 382 -6.99 -14.81 3.98
CA TYR A 382 -7.71 -14.16 5.09
C TYR A 382 -7.45 -14.90 6.41
N TRP A 383 -7.34 -16.23 6.38
CA TRP A 383 -6.96 -17.00 7.57
C TRP A 383 -5.55 -16.63 8.07
N VAL A 384 -4.61 -16.34 7.17
CA VAL A 384 -3.29 -15.78 7.53
C VAL A 384 -3.45 -14.39 8.14
N ARG A 385 -4.21 -13.48 7.51
CA ARG A 385 -4.51 -12.12 8.02
C ARG A 385 -5.12 -12.16 9.43
N SER A 386 -6.13 -13.00 9.64
CA SER A 386 -6.75 -13.20 10.94
C SER A 386 -5.74 -13.67 12.00
N GLY A 387 -4.83 -14.57 11.63
CA GLY A 387 -3.77 -15.01 12.53
C GLY A 387 -2.81 -13.89 12.91
N LEU A 388 -2.44 -13.03 11.94
CA LEU A 388 -1.64 -11.82 12.19
C LEU A 388 -2.34 -10.87 13.17
N THR A 389 -3.64 -10.62 12.96
CA THR A 389 -4.42 -9.69 13.79
C THR A 389 -4.62 -10.17 15.23
N HIS A 390 -4.80 -11.48 15.43
CA HIS A 390 -5.06 -12.05 16.77
C HIS A 390 -3.82 -12.58 17.49
N GLY A 391 -2.63 -12.45 16.90
CA GLY A 391 -1.38 -12.95 17.49
C GLY A 391 -1.24 -14.48 17.46
N ASP A 392 -2.00 -15.17 16.61
CA ASP A 392 -1.85 -16.61 16.38
C ASP A 392 -0.58 -16.90 15.54
N ASP A 393 -0.17 -18.18 15.44
CA ASP A 393 0.94 -18.61 14.58
C ASP A 393 0.60 -18.48 13.08
N TRP A 394 0.72 -17.27 12.56
CA TRP A 394 0.49 -16.92 11.17
C TRP A 394 1.49 -17.60 10.22
N ARG A 395 2.70 -17.95 10.70
CA ARG A 395 3.72 -18.62 9.88
C ARG A 395 3.27 -20.02 9.50
N LYS A 396 2.66 -20.74 10.45
CA LYS A 396 2.03 -22.05 10.17
C LYS A 396 0.90 -21.91 9.15
N ARG A 397 0.08 -20.85 9.25
CA ARG A 397 -1.01 -20.57 8.30
C ARG A 397 -0.49 -20.24 6.91
N LEU A 398 0.58 -19.43 6.82
CA LEU A 398 1.24 -19.10 5.57
C LEU A 398 1.86 -20.35 4.93
N LYS A 399 2.49 -21.23 5.71
CA LYS A 399 3.02 -22.50 5.20
C LYS A 399 1.92 -23.36 4.59
N ALA A 400 0.78 -23.48 5.27
CA ALA A 400 -0.37 -24.20 4.74
C ALA A 400 -0.93 -23.56 3.44
N LEU A 401 -0.99 -22.22 3.37
CA LEU A 401 -1.36 -21.50 2.14
C LEU A 401 -0.40 -21.85 0.97
N LEU A 402 0.91 -21.89 1.22
CA LEU A 402 1.91 -22.24 0.20
C LEU A 402 1.74 -23.67 -0.32
N GLU A 403 1.55 -24.63 0.59
CA GLU A 403 1.36 -26.04 0.25
C GLU A 403 0.07 -26.26 -0.55
N ASP A 404 -1.02 -25.65 -0.09
CA ASP A 404 -2.34 -25.82 -0.68
C ASP A 404 -2.49 -25.20 -2.07
N VAL A 405 -1.85 -24.05 -2.30
CA VAL A 405 -1.88 -23.33 -3.58
C VAL A 405 -0.67 -23.70 -4.46
N LYS A 406 0.20 -24.60 -3.96
CA LYS A 406 1.41 -25.09 -4.65
C LYS A 406 2.39 -23.98 -5.06
N TYR A 407 2.53 -22.96 -4.20
CA TYR A 407 3.51 -21.90 -4.43
C TYR A 407 4.90 -22.30 -3.93
N PRO A 408 5.97 -22.01 -4.70
CA PRO A 408 7.33 -22.43 -4.35
C PRO A 408 7.88 -21.70 -3.11
N ASN A 409 7.43 -20.47 -2.85
CA ASN A 409 7.87 -19.65 -1.72
C ASN A 409 6.91 -18.47 -1.51
N HIS A 410 7.18 -17.68 -0.47
CA HIS A 410 6.36 -16.52 -0.11
C HIS A 410 6.37 -15.39 -1.15
N TYR A 411 7.44 -15.22 -1.94
CA TYR A 411 7.47 -14.23 -3.02
C TYR A 411 6.42 -14.49 -4.09
N ALA A 412 6.09 -15.77 -4.36
CA ALA A 412 5.02 -16.10 -5.29
C ALA A 412 3.63 -15.65 -4.78
N VAL A 413 3.40 -15.70 -3.46
CA VAL A 413 2.17 -15.18 -2.83
C VAL A 413 2.10 -13.66 -2.94
N VAL A 414 3.23 -12.97 -2.70
CA VAL A 414 3.35 -11.51 -2.87
C VAL A 414 3.03 -11.10 -4.30
N ASN A 415 3.67 -11.75 -5.28
CA ASN A 415 3.45 -11.45 -6.69
C ASN A 415 1.99 -11.70 -7.09
N LYS A 416 1.36 -12.75 -6.53
CA LYS A 416 -0.06 -13.01 -6.79
C LYS A 416 -0.95 -11.90 -6.22
N TRP A 417 -0.67 -11.41 -5.01
CA TRP A 417 -1.40 -10.27 -4.44
C TRP A 417 -1.26 -9.00 -5.30
N LYS A 418 -0.03 -8.66 -5.72
CA LYS A 418 0.23 -7.52 -6.62
C LYS A 418 -0.56 -7.66 -7.93
N GLU A 419 -0.52 -8.82 -8.57
CA GLU A 419 -1.26 -9.12 -9.80
C GLU A 419 -2.79 -8.95 -9.64
N LEU A 420 -3.36 -9.52 -8.57
CA LEU A 420 -4.80 -9.44 -8.30
C LEU A 420 -5.25 -8.02 -7.96
N LEU A 421 -4.48 -7.30 -7.14
CA LEU A 421 -4.77 -5.90 -6.80
C LEU A 421 -4.70 -5.01 -8.04
N ASN A 422 -3.65 -5.14 -8.86
CA ASN A 422 -3.52 -4.39 -10.12
C ASN A 422 -4.69 -4.65 -11.06
N SER A 423 -5.09 -5.92 -11.20
CA SER A 423 -6.25 -6.30 -12.01
C SER A 423 -7.53 -5.65 -11.50
N SER A 424 -7.70 -5.63 -10.17
CA SER A 424 -8.90 -5.08 -9.54
C SER A 424 -8.99 -3.56 -9.64
N LEU A 425 -7.88 -2.86 -9.42
CA LEU A 425 -7.80 -1.42 -9.52
C LEU A 425 -7.94 -0.96 -10.97
N ASN A 426 -7.34 -1.67 -11.93
CA ASN A 426 -7.57 -1.38 -13.35
C ASN A 426 -9.06 -1.47 -13.70
N LYS A 427 -9.73 -2.55 -13.28
CA LYS A 427 -11.17 -2.72 -13.51
C LYS A 427 -12.01 -1.66 -12.78
N LEU A 428 -11.58 -1.22 -11.60
CA LEU A 428 -12.24 -0.16 -10.82
C LEU A 428 -12.11 1.20 -11.51
N ILE A 429 -10.92 1.55 -12.01
CA ILE A 429 -10.66 2.76 -12.80
C ILE A 429 -11.56 2.77 -14.05
N ASP A 430 -11.59 1.67 -14.80
CA ASP A 430 -12.40 1.56 -16.02
C ASP A 430 -13.89 1.74 -15.71
N ARG A 431 -14.37 1.20 -14.59
CA ARG A 431 -15.75 1.39 -14.14
C ARG A 431 -16.02 2.82 -13.66
N LYS A 432 -15.06 3.46 -12.99
CA LYS A 432 -15.21 4.84 -12.51
C LYS A 432 -15.33 5.85 -13.65
N LEU A 433 -14.70 5.58 -14.80
CA LEU A 433 -14.90 6.36 -16.03
C LEU A 433 -16.36 6.37 -16.51
N VAL A 434 -17.16 5.36 -16.14
CA VAL A 434 -18.58 5.24 -16.52
C VAL A 434 -19.51 5.62 -15.37
N ASN A 435 -19.17 5.28 -14.13
CA ASN A 435 -19.93 5.60 -12.92
C ASN A 435 -19.03 6.23 -11.85
N LEU A 436 -19.21 7.53 -11.60
CA LEU A 436 -18.44 8.29 -10.61
C LEU A 436 -18.59 7.77 -9.17
N ASN A 437 -19.75 7.20 -8.83
CA ASN A 437 -20.08 6.70 -7.49
C ASN A 437 -19.84 5.18 -7.35
N ILE A 438 -18.93 4.62 -8.16
CA ILE A 438 -18.74 3.17 -8.23
C ILE A 438 -18.48 2.52 -6.87
N LEU A 439 -17.81 3.14 -5.89
CA LEU A 439 -17.59 2.54 -4.57
C LEU A 439 -18.87 2.42 -3.73
N ASP A 440 -19.74 3.43 -3.78
CA ASP A 440 -21.02 3.40 -3.05
C ASP A 440 -21.93 2.31 -3.61
N ASP A 441 -21.87 2.13 -4.93
CA ASP A 441 -22.72 1.21 -5.65
C ASP A 441 -22.04 -0.14 -5.94
N ILE A 442 -20.76 -0.36 -5.62
CA ILE A 442 -20.01 -1.49 -6.21
C ILE A 442 -20.68 -2.82 -5.89
N ASN A 443 -21.16 -2.99 -4.67
CA ASN A 443 -21.87 -4.20 -4.27
C ASN A 443 -23.23 -4.29 -5.00
N GLU A 444 -24.01 -3.21 -5.07
CA GLU A 444 -25.31 -3.23 -5.77
C GLU A 444 -25.18 -3.41 -7.29
N THR A 445 -24.32 -2.63 -7.94
CA THR A 445 -24.04 -2.70 -9.38
C THR A 445 -23.41 -4.04 -9.74
N HIS A 446 -22.45 -4.54 -8.94
CA HIS A 446 -21.84 -5.84 -9.20
C HIS A 446 -22.85 -6.98 -9.06
N ILE A 447 -23.70 -6.96 -8.04
CA ILE A 447 -24.78 -7.95 -7.82
C ILE A 447 -25.82 -7.89 -8.95
N LYS A 448 -26.26 -6.69 -9.35
CA LYS A 448 -27.27 -6.52 -10.40
C LYS A 448 -26.75 -6.96 -11.78
N GLU A 449 -25.54 -6.55 -12.15
CA GLU A 449 -24.92 -6.88 -13.45
C GLU A 449 -24.51 -8.36 -13.56
N ASN A 450 -24.13 -8.99 -12.45
CA ASN A 450 -23.56 -10.34 -12.45
C ASN A 450 -24.48 -11.39 -11.85
N LEU A 451 -25.78 -11.11 -11.71
CA LEU A 451 -26.75 -12.00 -11.07
C LEU A 451 -26.62 -13.48 -11.51
N LYS A 452 -26.60 -13.74 -12.81
CA LYS A 452 -26.47 -15.10 -13.36
C LYS A 452 -25.13 -15.74 -12.95
N LYS A 453 -24.04 -14.97 -13.03
CA LYS A 453 -22.71 -15.41 -12.66
C LYS A 453 -22.64 -15.71 -11.16
N GLN A 454 -23.22 -14.84 -10.33
CA GLN A 454 -23.29 -14.97 -8.88
C GLN A 454 -24.03 -16.25 -8.46
N VAL A 455 -25.21 -16.50 -9.04
CA VAL A 455 -25.98 -17.74 -8.81
C VAL A 455 -25.16 -18.97 -9.16
N ASN A 456 -24.52 -18.97 -10.34
CA ASN A 456 -23.70 -20.09 -10.79
C ASN A 456 -22.50 -20.33 -9.86
N CYS A 457 -21.81 -19.26 -9.44
CA CYS A 457 -20.66 -19.33 -8.54
C CYS A 457 -21.05 -19.84 -7.15
N LEU A 458 -22.20 -19.41 -6.60
CA LEU A 458 -22.72 -19.91 -5.31
C LEU A 458 -23.10 -21.39 -5.38
N LYS A 459 -23.74 -21.83 -6.46
CA LYS A 459 -24.05 -23.25 -6.69
C LYS A 459 -22.78 -24.08 -6.82
N LEU A 460 -21.82 -23.60 -7.61
CA LEU A 460 -20.54 -24.26 -7.80
C LEU A 460 -19.78 -24.40 -6.48
N LEU A 461 -19.71 -23.32 -5.69
CA LEU A 461 -19.02 -23.32 -4.40
C LEU A 461 -19.68 -24.26 -3.39
N GLY A 462 -21.02 -24.26 -3.29
CA GLY A 462 -21.72 -25.19 -2.41
C GLY A 462 -21.47 -26.65 -2.81
N LYS A 463 -21.52 -26.96 -4.11
CA LYS A 463 -21.25 -28.30 -4.64
C LYS A 463 -19.81 -28.74 -4.39
N GLU A 464 -18.85 -27.82 -4.50
CA GLU A 464 -17.46 -28.09 -4.17
C GLU A 464 -17.29 -28.51 -2.70
N TYR A 465 -17.93 -27.77 -1.78
CA TYR A 465 -17.94 -28.16 -0.37
C TYR A 465 -18.65 -29.49 -0.12
N GLU A 466 -19.71 -29.81 -0.86
CA GLU A 466 -20.35 -31.13 -0.81
C GLU A 466 -19.40 -32.25 -1.23
N ASN A 467 -18.68 -32.06 -2.35
CA ASN A 467 -17.70 -33.02 -2.86
C ASN A 467 -16.55 -33.24 -1.85
N ASP A 468 -16.10 -32.17 -1.20
CA ASP A 468 -15.10 -32.19 -0.12
C ASP A 468 -15.63 -32.75 1.21
N LYS A 469 -16.91 -33.18 1.26
CA LYS A 469 -17.63 -33.68 2.45
C LYS A 469 -17.78 -32.63 3.57
N LYS A 470 -17.61 -31.36 3.26
CA LYS A 470 -17.78 -30.18 4.12
C LYS A 470 -19.22 -29.66 4.06
N ILE A 471 -20.15 -30.49 4.53
CA ILE A 471 -21.58 -30.27 4.35
C ILE A 471 -22.09 -29.02 5.10
N GLU A 472 -21.52 -28.70 6.25
CA GLU A 472 -21.91 -27.51 7.03
C GLU A 472 -21.60 -26.23 6.25
N GLU A 473 -20.44 -26.18 5.60
CA GLU A 473 -20.02 -25.08 4.74
C GLU A 473 -20.93 -24.99 3.52
N ALA A 474 -21.27 -26.10 2.86
CA ALA A 474 -22.22 -26.10 1.75
C ALA A 474 -23.59 -25.51 2.17
N ILE A 475 -24.11 -25.92 3.33
CA ILE A 475 -25.35 -25.36 3.90
C ILE A 475 -25.20 -23.86 4.15
N LYS A 476 -24.09 -23.40 4.72
CA LYS A 476 -23.81 -21.97 4.95
C LYS A 476 -23.85 -21.18 3.64
N ILE A 477 -23.21 -21.68 2.57
CA ILE A 477 -23.22 -21.03 1.25
C ILE A 477 -24.63 -20.94 0.68
N TYR A 478 -25.39 -22.04 0.68
CA TYR A 478 -26.75 -22.02 0.14
C TYR A 478 -27.70 -21.18 0.98
N SER A 479 -27.52 -21.15 2.30
CA SER A 479 -28.32 -20.32 3.21
C SER A 479 -28.03 -18.84 3.00
N TYR A 480 -26.76 -18.48 2.81
CA TYR A 480 -26.35 -17.14 2.40
C TYR A 480 -27.04 -16.73 1.09
N ALA A 481 -26.96 -17.59 0.07
CA ALA A 481 -27.59 -17.35 -1.23
C ALA A 481 -29.12 -17.20 -1.12
N TYR A 482 -29.78 -18.09 -0.37
CA TYR A 482 -31.22 -18.04 -0.11
C TYR A 482 -31.62 -16.68 0.51
N ASN A 483 -30.95 -16.27 1.59
CA ASN A 483 -31.25 -15.04 2.30
C ASN A 483 -31.01 -13.80 1.43
N MET A 484 -29.91 -13.78 0.68
CA MET A 484 -29.58 -12.69 -0.24
C MET A 484 -30.66 -12.50 -1.31
N PHE A 485 -31.02 -13.58 -2.02
CA PHE A 485 -32.03 -13.50 -3.09
C PHE A 485 -33.47 -13.30 -2.58
N ALA A 486 -33.76 -13.74 -1.35
CA ALA A 486 -35.03 -13.42 -0.69
C ALA A 486 -35.13 -11.91 -0.39
N LYS A 487 -34.07 -11.29 0.13
CA LYS A 487 -34.01 -9.84 0.39
C LYS A 487 -34.10 -9.00 -0.88
N GLU A 488 -33.50 -9.47 -1.97
CA GLU A 488 -33.57 -8.82 -3.29
C GLU A 488 -34.90 -9.02 -4.04
N GLN A 489 -35.90 -9.63 -3.41
CA GLN A 489 -37.20 -9.93 -4.02
C GLN A 489 -37.09 -10.82 -5.29
N LYS A 490 -36.17 -11.79 -5.28
CA LYS A 490 -35.98 -12.80 -6.34
C LYS A 490 -36.39 -14.20 -5.84
N PRO A 491 -37.71 -14.43 -5.60
CA PRO A 491 -38.19 -15.62 -4.90
C PRO A 491 -37.89 -16.94 -5.63
N GLU A 492 -37.88 -16.94 -6.96
CA GLU A 492 -37.60 -18.17 -7.73
C GLU A 492 -36.16 -18.66 -7.52
N ILE A 493 -35.18 -17.74 -7.55
CA ILE A 493 -33.78 -18.08 -7.31
C ILE A 493 -33.58 -18.52 -5.85
N ALA A 494 -34.20 -17.81 -4.90
CA ALA A 494 -34.15 -18.20 -3.49
C ALA A 494 -34.70 -19.63 -3.31
N LYS A 495 -35.83 -19.96 -3.95
CA LYS A 495 -36.43 -21.29 -3.90
C LYS A 495 -35.49 -22.38 -4.44
N GLU A 496 -34.72 -22.11 -5.49
CA GLU A 496 -33.71 -23.05 -5.99
C GLU A 496 -32.66 -23.40 -4.92
N PHE A 497 -32.12 -22.41 -4.21
CA PHE A 497 -31.19 -22.67 -3.10
C PHE A 497 -31.86 -23.36 -1.91
N GLY A 498 -33.13 -23.04 -1.62
CA GLY A 498 -33.92 -23.77 -0.62
C GLY A 498 -34.09 -25.26 -0.95
N ILE A 499 -34.21 -25.61 -2.23
CA ILE A 499 -34.26 -27.01 -2.68
C ILE A 499 -32.91 -27.70 -2.43
N LEU A 500 -31.78 -27.05 -2.73
CA LEU A 500 -30.45 -27.60 -2.47
C LEU A 500 -30.21 -27.86 -0.97
N ILE A 501 -30.57 -26.90 -0.11
CA ILE A 501 -30.51 -27.07 1.36
C ILE A 501 -31.35 -28.28 1.79
N LYS A 502 -32.58 -28.41 1.28
CA LYS A 502 -33.47 -29.54 1.58
C LYS A 502 -32.89 -30.88 1.12
N GLN A 503 -32.26 -30.92 -0.05
CA GLN A 503 -31.60 -32.13 -0.57
C GLN A 503 -30.47 -32.59 0.36
N ILE A 504 -29.65 -31.67 0.84
CA ILE A 504 -28.61 -31.98 1.83
C ILE A 504 -29.23 -32.54 3.12
N TYR A 505 -30.25 -31.87 3.68
CA TYR A 505 -30.90 -32.35 4.91
C TYR A 505 -31.65 -33.68 4.74
N ASN A 506 -32.02 -34.06 3.52
CA ASN A 506 -32.63 -35.36 3.25
C ASN A 506 -31.59 -36.50 3.17
N THR A 507 -30.31 -36.19 2.98
CA THR A 507 -29.22 -37.18 2.85
C THR A 507 -28.45 -37.42 4.13
N LYS A 508 -28.61 -36.56 5.16
CA LYS A 508 -28.02 -36.75 6.50
C LYS A 508 -29.07 -36.67 7.61
N PRO A 509 -28.96 -37.48 8.67
CA PRO A 509 -29.72 -37.24 9.89
C PRO A 509 -29.34 -35.87 10.44
N ILE A 510 -30.34 -34.99 10.62
CA ILE A 510 -30.14 -33.70 11.26
C ILE A 510 -29.75 -33.97 12.71
N ILE A 511 -28.49 -33.74 13.06
CA ILE A 511 -28.03 -33.75 14.45
C ILE A 511 -28.48 -32.42 15.05
N VAL A 512 -29.72 -32.39 15.55
CA VAL A 512 -30.23 -31.24 16.28
C VAL A 512 -29.59 -31.24 17.66
N ASN A 513 -28.77 -30.24 17.97
CA ASN A 513 -28.30 -30.05 19.33
C ASN A 513 -29.51 -29.74 20.24
N LYS A 514 -29.80 -30.68 21.15
CA LYS A 514 -30.93 -30.60 22.09
C LYS A 514 -30.90 -29.31 22.91
N GLU A 515 -29.72 -28.76 23.20
CA GLU A 515 -29.59 -27.52 23.97
C GLU A 515 -29.93 -26.27 23.14
N GLU A 516 -29.48 -26.17 21.90
CA GLU A 516 -29.82 -25.04 21.02
C GLU A 516 -31.32 -25.02 20.71
N PHE A 517 -31.91 -26.19 20.48
CA PHE A 517 -33.35 -26.27 20.24
C PHE A 517 -34.17 -25.93 21.49
N ARG A 518 -33.67 -26.26 22.68
CA ARG A 518 -34.26 -25.79 23.96
C ARG A 518 -34.12 -24.28 24.13
N LYS A 519 -33.02 -23.67 23.69
CA LYS A 519 -32.86 -22.20 23.68
C LYS A 519 -33.89 -21.55 22.76
N ILE A 520 -34.09 -22.08 21.55
CA ILE A 520 -35.12 -21.61 20.60
C ILE A 520 -36.51 -21.72 21.25
N LEU A 521 -36.87 -22.87 21.84
CA LEU A 521 -38.16 -23.02 22.52
C LEU A 521 -38.35 -22.02 23.67
N LYS A 522 -37.29 -21.73 24.46
CA LYS A 522 -37.32 -20.72 25.51
C LYS A 522 -37.49 -19.30 24.97
N GLU A 523 -36.82 -18.96 23.86
CA GLU A 523 -37.01 -17.65 23.22
C GLU A 523 -38.43 -17.49 22.67
N LEU A 524 -39.02 -18.56 22.10
CA LEU A 524 -40.43 -18.55 21.69
C LEU A 524 -41.35 -18.39 22.92
N ASP A 525 -41.05 -19.03 24.06
CA ASP A 525 -41.80 -18.85 25.31
C ASP A 525 -41.73 -17.40 25.83
N VAL A 526 -40.57 -16.74 25.70
CA VAL A 526 -40.41 -15.32 26.03
C VAL A 526 -41.26 -14.46 25.10
N ILE A 527 -41.23 -14.70 23.78
CA ILE A 527 -42.06 -13.92 22.83
C ILE A 527 -43.56 -14.13 23.12
N ILE A 528 -43.99 -15.35 23.45
CA ILE A 528 -45.39 -15.63 23.82
C ILE A 528 -45.81 -14.86 25.08
N ALA A 529 -44.90 -14.70 26.04
CA ALA A 529 -45.18 -14.04 27.32
C ALA A 529 -45.14 -12.50 27.25
N PHE A 530 -44.42 -11.92 26.28
CA PHE A 530 -44.13 -10.48 26.25
C PHE A 530 -44.52 -9.77 24.93
N ASP A 531 -44.99 -10.48 23.91
CA ASP A 531 -45.41 -9.91 22.63
C ASP A 531 -46.79 -10.43 22.21
N ASP A 532 -47.83 -9.69 22.62
CA ASP A 532 -49.23 -10.02 22.34
C ASP A 532 -49.56 -10.04 20.84
N VAL A 533 -48.81 -9.30 20.02
CA VAL A 533 -49.04 -9.20 18.56
C VAL A 533 -48.60 -10.48 17.86
N ARG A 534 -47.46 -11.06 18.27
CA ARG A 534 -46.89 -12.27 17.66
C ARG A 534 -47.26 -13.57 18.39
N SER A 535 -47.82 -13.46 19.60
CA SER A 535 -48.14 -14.57 20.51
C SER A 535 -48.83 -15.77 19.84
N GLU A 536 -49.87 -15.52 19.04
CA GLU A 536 -50.70 -16.59 18.47
C GLU A 536 -49.99 -17.39 17.36
N PHE A 537 -49.26 -16.69 16.48
CA PHE A 537 -48.39 -17.31 15.47
C PHE A 537 -47.25 -18.11 16.13
N VAL A 538 -46.64 -17.55 17.18
CA VAL A 538 -45.51 -18.17 17.88
C VAL A 538 -45.95 -19.41 18.67
N LYS A 539 -47.16 -19.42 19.24
CA LYS A 539 -47.76 -20.62 19.86
C LYS A 539 -47.91 -21.76 18.86
N ASP A 540 -48.43 -21.47 17.66
CA ASP A 540 -48.58 -22.47 16.59
C ASP A 540 -47.21 -22.99 16.10
N LEU A 541 -46.23 -22.10 15.89
CA LEU A 541 -44.86 -22.48 15.53
C LEU A 541 -44.22 -23.38 16.59
N ARG A 542 -44.35 -23.02 17.87
CA ARG A 542 -43.85 -23.79 19.01
C ARG A 542 -44.47 -25.18 19.06
N GLU A 543 -45.78 -25.30 18.89
CA GLU A 543 -46.46 -26.60 18.84
C GLU A 543 -45.97 -27.48 17.69
N LYS A 544 -45.81 -26.89 16.50
CA LYS A 544 -45.30 -27.61 15.31
C LYS A 544 -43.88 -28.13 15.55
N LEU A 545 -43.01 -27.30 16.14
CA LEU A 545 -41.65 -27.69 16.52
C LEU A 545 -41.67 -28.80 17.59
N TYR A 546 -42.55 -28.70 18.59
CA TYR A 546 -42.68 -29.70 19.65
C TYR A 546 -43.20 -31.06 19.12
N LYS A 547 -44.20 -31.05 18.24
CA LYS A 547 -44.71 -32.26 17.55
C LYS A 547 -43.65 -32.88 16.64
N PHE A 548 -42.88 -32.06 15.92
CA PHE A 548 -41.76 -32.51 15.10
C PHE A 548 -40.67 -33.21 15.94
N LEU A 549 -40.32 -32.63 17.09
CA LEU A 549 -39.37 -33.23 18.05
C LEU A 549 -39.88 -34.57 18.60
N LYS A 550 -41.14 -34.62 19.06
CA LYS A 550 -41.75 -35.83 19.65
C LYS A 550 -41.72 -37.03 18.69
N ASN A 551 -41.80 -36.77 17.38
CA ASN A 551 -41.80 -37.82 16.36
C ASN A 551 -40.38 -38.21 15.87
N LYS A 552 -39.34 -37.40 16.12
CA LYS A 552 -37.97 -37.61 15.61
C LYS A 552 -36.95 -37.99 16.69
N PHE A 553 -37.24 -37.74 17.98
CA PHE A 553 -36.35 -38.01 19.12
C PHE A 553 -36.67 -39.27 19.93
N ASN A 554 -37.34 -40.27 19.32
CA ASN A 554 -37.67 -41.53 20.01
C ASN A 554 -36.51 -42.53 20.15
N GLU A 555 -35.25 -42.11 19.92
CA GLU A 555 -34.10 -42.95 20.27
C GLU A 555 -33.11 -42.17 21.15
N VAL A 556 -32.81 -42.80 22.29
CA VAL A 556 -31.96 -42.38 23.41
C VAL A 556 -32.60 -41.35 24.37
N GLU A 557 -33.62 -41.79 25.11
CA GLU A 557 -33.73 -41.35 26.51
C GLU A 557 -32.45 -41.80 27.23
N LYS A 558 -31.54 -40.86 27.55
CA LYS A 558 -30.49 -41.13 28.53
C LYS A 558 -31.19 -41.56 29.81
N LEU A 559 -30.93 -42.79 30.26
CA LEU A 559 -31.41 -43.32 31.52
C LEU A 559 -31.18 -42.29 32.63
N SER A 560 -32.27 -41.77 33.21
CA SER A 560 -32.20 -40.86 34.35
C SER A 560 -31.76 -41.68 35.56
N LEU A 561 -30.62 -41.34 36.15
CA LEU A 561 -30.13 -42.02 37.33
C LEU A 561 -30.84 -41.48 38.57
N ASP A 562 -31.21 -42.35 39.50
CA ASP A 562 -31.78 -41.97 40.82
C ASP A 562 -30.69 -41.54 41.82
N ILE A 563 -29.52 -41.17 41.32
CA ILE A 563 -28.39 -40.61 42.08
C ILE A 563 -27.87 -39.37 41.35
N ASN A 564 -27.51 -38.32 42.10
CA ASN A 564 -27.01 -37.07 41.53
C ASN A 564 -25.50 -36.88 41.78
N GLY A 565 -24.92 -35.82 41.22
CA GLY A 565 -23.49 -35.52 41.38
C GLY A 565 -23.06 -35.27 42.83
N ASN A 566 -23.93 -34.70 43.67
CA ASN A 566 -23.62 -34.42 45.07
C ASN A 566 -23.49 -35.71 45.89
N ASP A 567 -24.33 -36.70 45.61
CA ASP A 567 -24.25 -38.01 46.25
C ASP A 567 -22.91 -38.69 45.94
N ILE A 568 -22.45 -38.61 44.68
CA ILE A 568 -21.15 -39.14 44.24
C ILE A 568 -20.01 -38.38 44.91
N MET A 569 -20.06 -37.05 44.92
CA MET A 569 -19.04 -36.22 45.58
C MET A 569 -18.92 -36.56 47.07
N THR A 570 -20.06 -36.81 47.73
CA THR A 570 -20.12 -37.23 49.13
C THR A 570 -19.50 -38.61 49.33
N VAL A 571 -19.86 -39.60 48.49
CA VAL A 571 -19.32 -40.96 48.60
C VAL A 571 -17.81 -41.00 48.35
N PHE A 572 -17.30 -40.23 47.40
CA PHE A 572 -15.90 -40.24 47.02
C PHE A 572 -15.02 -39.22 47.76
N GLU A 573 -15.63 -38.28 48.51
CA GLU A 573 -14.94 -37.15 49.16
C GLU A 573 -14.13 -36.32 48.14
N ILE A 574 -14.75 -36.01 46.99
CA ILE A 574 -14.12 -35.30 45.87
C ILE A 574 -14.87 -34.00 45.54
N GLU A 575 -14.11 -33.01 45.04
CA GLU A 575 -14.65 -31.75 44.52
C GLU A 575 -15.33 -31.95 43.14
N PRO A 576 -16.24 -31.02 42.74
CA PRO A 576 -16.88 -31.05 41.42
C PRO A 576 -15.85 -31.13 40.29
N SER A 577 -15.91 -32.21 39.51
CA SER A 577 -14.92 -32.48 38.47
C SER A 577 -15.45 -33.42 37.38
N LEU A 578 -14.68 -33.56 36.29
CA LEU A 578 -14.97 -34.51 35.20
C LEU A 578 -15.12 -35.96 35.69
N LEU A 579 -14.53 -36.30 36.83
CA LEU A 579 -14.64 -37.62 37.46
C LEU A 579 -16.08 -37.96 37.83
N VAL A 580 -16.86 -36.99 38.31
CA VAL A 580 -18.29 -37.17 38.64
C VAL A 580 -19.07 -37.59 37.39
N GLY A 581 -18.79 -36.97 36.24
CA GLY A 581 -19.38 -37.34 34.95
C GLY A 581 -19.03 -38.77 34.52
N LYS A 582 -17.75 -39.16 34.66
CA LYS A 582 -17.29 -40.52 34.35
C LYS A 582 -17.95 -41.58 35.24
N ILE A 583 -18.16 -41.28 36.53
CA ILE A 583 -18.84 -42.18 37.48
C ILE A 583 -20.33 -42.30 37.11
N LEU A 584 -21.00 -41.21 36.73
CA LEU A 584 -22.39 -41.27 36.25
C LEU A 584 -22.52 -42.15 34.99
N ASP A 585 -21.58 -42.04 34.04
CA ASP A 585 -21.60 -42.87 32.84
C ASP A 585 -21.28 -44.35 33.14
N LEU A 586 -20.39 -44.62 34.10
CA LEU A 586 -20.16 -45.98 34.60
C LEU A 586 -21.44 -46.58 35.19
N LEU A 587 -22.15 -45.84 36.06
CA LEU A 587 -23.40 -46.31 36.67
C LEU A 587 -24.48 -46.59 35.62
N ARG A 588 -24.61 -45.73 34.59
CA ARG A 588 -25.50 -46.00 33.45
C ARG A 588 -25.18 -47.32 32.77
N SER A 589 -23.91 -47.54 32.43
CA SER A 589 -23.48 -48.78 31.77
C SER A 589 -23.78 -50.03 32.61
N LYS A 590 -23.67 -49.93 33.94
CA LYS A 590 -23.95 -51.02 34.87
C LYS A 590 -25.43 -51.32 35.02
N ILE A 591 -26.29 -50.30 34.98
CA ILE A 591 -27.75 -50.47 34.96
C ILE A 591 -28.20 -51.05 33.62
N GLU A 592 -27.66 -50.56 32.51
CA GLU A 592 -27.95 -51.08 31.16
C GLU A 592 -27.54 -52.55 31.01
N ALA A 593 -26.41 -52.94 31.62
CA ALA A 593 -25.97 -54.32 31.72
C ALA A 593 -26.76 -55.18 32.73
N LYS A 594 -27.76 -54.60 33.42
CA LYS A 594 -28.56 -55.22 34.49
C LYS A 594 -27.74 -55.74 35.67
N GLU A 595 -26.54 -55.19 35.90
CA GLU A 595 -25.66 -55.56 37.01
C GLU A 595 -26.09 -54.91 38.33
N ILE A 596 -26.71 -53.74 38.26
CA ILE A 596 -27.26 -52.99 39.40
C ILE A 596 -28.61 -52.39 39.01
N LYS A 597 -29.52 -52.17 39.97
CA LYS A 597 -30.79 -51.48 39.70
C LYS A 597 -30.62 -49.97 39.82
N ASN A 598 -31.45 -49.23 39.08
CA ASN A 598 -31.56 -47.78 39.24
C ASN A 598 -32.37 -47.46 40.49
N ASP A 599 -31.72 -47.59 41.65
CA ASP A 599 -32.26 -47.27 42.98
C ASP A 599 -31.15 -46.58 43.77
N GLN A 600 -31.44 -45.41 44.35
CA GLN A 600 -30.42 -44.57 44.99
C GLN A 600 -29.61 -45.33 46.06
N THR A 601 -30.26 -46.17 46.86
CA THR A 601 -29.61 -46.92 47.94
C THR A 601 -28.63 -47.95 47.37
N GLN A 602 -29.06 -48.71 46.36
CA GLN A 602 -28.21 -49.70 45.70
C GLN A 602 -27.04 -49.06 44.94
N LEU A 603 -27.26 -47.90 44.33
CA LEU A 603 -26.21 -47.15 43.63
C LEU A 603 -25.15 -46.66 44.62
N ILE A 604 -25.56 -46.12 45.79
CA ILE A 604 -24.63 -45.71 46.85
C ILE A 604 -23.87 -46.91 47.43
N GLU A 605 -24.54 -48.04 47.69
CA GLU A 605 -23.88 -49.28 48.15
C GLU A 605 -22.85 -49.80 47.15
N TYR A 606 -23.18 -49.76 45.85
CA TYR A 606 -22.27 -50.14 44.78
C TYR A 606 -21.04 -49.24 44.74
N LEU A 607 -21.22 -47.92 44.82
CA LEU A 607 -20.12 -46.95 44.85
C LEU A 607 -19.23 -47.13 46.08
N ASN A 608 -19.81 -47.33 47.26
CA ASN A 608 -19.05 -47.57 48.50
C ASN A 608 -18.23 -48.87 48.41
N SER A 609 -18.85 -49.96 47.93
CA SER A 609 -18.21 -51.28 47.84
C SER A 609 -17.09 -51.32 46.79
N ASN A 610 -17.14 -50.44 45.79
CA ASN A 610 -16.17 -50.38 44.70
C ASN A 610 -15.34 -49.10 44.68
N LYS A 611 -15.38 -48.28 45.74
CA LYS A 611 -14.78 -46.94 45.82
C LYS A 611 -13.32 -46.95 45.37
N LYS A 612 -12.51 -47.85 45.92
CA LYS A 612 -11.08 -47.97 45.58
C LYS A 612 -10.87 -48.35 44.11
N LYS A 613 -11.60 -49.34 43.60
CA LYS A 613 -11.48 -49.83 42.22
C LYS A 613 -11.91 -48.77 41.19
N ILE A 614 -12.95 -47.99 41.50
CA ILE A 614 -13.44 -46.91 40.64
C ILE A 614 -12.42 -45.76 40.60
N LEU A 615 -11.83 -45.40 41.75
CA LEU A 615 -10.76 -44.39 41.79
C LEU A 615 -9.54 -44.87 41.00
N ASP A 616 -9.09 -46.10 41.20
CA ASP A 616 -7.94 -46.67 40.47
C ASP A 616 -8.19 -46.78 38.94
N GLN A 617 -9.44 -46.88 38.51
CA GLN A 617 -9.81 -46.93 37.08
C GLN A 617 -9.77 -45.56 36.40
N PHE A 618 -9.94 -44.47 37.15
CA PHE A 618 -10.11 -43.11 36.61
C PHE A 618 -9.08 -42.09 37.10
N SER A 619 -8.16 -42.50 37.98
CA SER A 619 -6.89 -41.82 38.26
C SER A 619 -5.86 -42.19 37.19
#